data_AF-A0A821IQ41-F1
#
_entry.id   AF-A0A821IQ41-F1
#
_cell.length_a   1.000
_cell.length_b   1.000
_cell.length_c   1.000
_cell.angle_alpha   90.00
_cell.angle_beta   90.00
_cell.angle_gamma   90.00
#
_symmetry.space_group_name_H-M   'P 1'
#
loop_
_entity.id
_entity.type
_entity.pdbx_description
1 polymer ?
#
loop_
_entity_poly.entity_id
_entity_poly.type
_entity_poly.pdbx_seq_one_letter_code
_entity_poly.pdbx_strand_id
1 'polypeptide(L)'
;MPLEGSYVVWNNRGGSGKTNLTYHLAIKYAYRNPDKTVLVVDMCPQADLSHAFLGDDEDGHDYVSQIGSLKKDPMILDGQQRIPRTISGYLDIYTSVGLPNNVDPRTFLFNVSKFNNQLPRNVNKRIYL
;
A
#
# COMPACT_ATOMS: atom_id res chain seq x y z
N MET A 1 17.78 -3.51 -5.22
CA MET A 1 17.57 -2.60 -6.36
C MET A 1 17.55 -1.18 -5.82
N PRO A 2 18.39 -0.27 -6.35
CA PRO A 2 18.38 1.12 -5.94
C PRO A 2 17.07 1.81 -6.36
N LEU A 3 16.69 2.88 -5.65
CA LEU A 3 15.56 3.73 -6.03
C LEU A 3 15.90 4.45 -7.34
N GLU A 4 15.15 4.21 -8.40
CA GLU A 4 15.34 4.91 -9.69
C GLU A 4 14.61 6.25 -9.76
N GLY A 5 13.47 6.38 -9.07
CA GLY A 5 12.67 7.60 -9.08
C GLY A 5 11.52 7.54 -8.08
N SER A 6 11.10 8.72 -7.61
CA SER A 6 10.02 8.93 -6.64
C SER A 6 9.15 10.08 -7.15
N TYR A 7 7.84 9.86 -7.19
CA TYR A 7 6.86 10.83 -7.69
C TYR A 7 5.68 10.92 -6.73
N VAL A 8 5.17 12.13 -6.53
CA VAL A 8 4.00 12.40 -5.68
C VAL A 8 2.93 13.06 -6.53
N VAL A 9 1.71 12.51 -6.48
CA VAL A 9 0.52 13.09 -7.11
C VAL A 9 -0.32 13.73 -6.01
N TRP A 10 -0.47 15.05 -6.05
CA TRP A 10 -1.19 15.81 -5.03
C TRP A 10 -2.00 16.96 -5.66
N ASN A 11 -3.14 17.30 -5.05
CA ASN A 11 -4.00 18.42 -5.44
C ASN A 11 -4.72 18.98 -4.22
N ASN A 12 -4.85 20.32 -4.16
CA ASN A 12 -5.62 21.05 -3.15
C ASN A 12 -7.14 20.86 -3.24
N ARG A 13 -7.66 20.35 -4.36
CA ARG A 13 -9.07 19.98 -4.50
C ARG A 13 -9.27 18.48 -4.27
N GLY A 14 -10.29 18.15 -3.47
CA GLY A 14 -10.85 16.81 -3.35
C GLY A 14 -11.36 16.28 -4.69
N GLY A 15 -11.52 14.96 -4.80
CA GLY A 15 -12.03 14.28 -6.00
C GLY A 15 -11.15 13.13 -6.49
N SER A 16 -11.78 12.17 -7.16
CA SER A 16 -11.21 10.86 -7.55
C SER A 16 -10.21 10.91 -8.70
N GLY A 17 -10.08 12.04 -9.42
CA GLY A 17 -9.20 12.16 -10.59
C GLY A 17 -7.71 11.89 -10.30
N LYS A 18 -7.24 12.24 -9.10
CA LYS A 18 -5.85 11.93 -8.66
C LYS A 18 -5.63 10.43 -8.55
N THR A 19 -6.51 9.76 -7.82
CA THR A 19 -6.48 8.31 -7.59
C THR A 19 -6.50 7.57 -8.92
N ASN A 20 -7.44 7.95 -9.79
CA ASN A 20 -7.61 7.33 -11.09
C ASN A 20 -6.36 7.53 -11.99
N LEU A 21 -5.81 8.75 -12.02
CA LEU A 21 -4.58 9.03 -12.75
C LEU A 21 -3.39 8.23 -12.20
N THR A 22 -3.21 8.21 -10.87
CA THR A 22 -2.12 7.48 -10.22
C THR A 22 -2.21 5.97 -10.50
N TYR A 23 -3.41 5.40 -10.42
CA TYR A 23 -3.67 4.00 -10.74
C TYR A 23 -3.23 3.65 -12.17
N HIS A 24 -3.72 4.40 -13.15
CA HIS A 24 -3.40 4.15 -14.56
C HIS A 24 -1.91 4.39 -14.87
N LEU A 25 -1.29 5.43 -14.30
CA LEU A 25 0.13 5.70 -14.48
C LEU A 25 0.99 4.56 -13.94
N ALA A 26 0.72 4.10 -12.72
CA ALA A 26 1.47 3.01 -12.09
C ALA A 26 1.36 1.71 -12.89
N ILE A 27 0.15 1.33 -13.32
CA ILE A 27 -0.07 0.13 -14.12
C ILE A 27 0.61 0.23 -15.48
N LYS A 28 0.44 1.35 -16.19
CA LYS A 28 1.04 1.55 -17.51
C LYS A 28 2.57 1.56 -17.44
N TYR A 29 3.14 2.15 -16.39
CA TYR A 29 4.58 2.12 -16.15
C TYR A 29 5.07 0.69 -15.86
N ALA A 30 4.36 -0.05 -15.01
CA ALA A 30 4.70 -1.43 -14.67
C ALA A 30 4.69 -2.37 -15.90
N TYR A 31 3.69 -2.25 -16.78
CA TYR A 31 3.63 -3.02 -18.03
C TYR A 31 4.77 -2.68 -19.00
N ARG A 32 5.18 -1.41 -19.06
CA ARG A 32 6.27 -0.96 -19.95
C ARG A 32 7.66 -1.29 -19.42
N ASN A 33 7.79 -1.62 -18.14
CA ASN A 33 9.05 -1.88 -17.47
C ASN A 33 8.95 -3.15 -16.59
N PRO A 34 8.77 -4.34 -17.21
CA PRO A 34 8.49 -5.58 -16.48
C PRO A 34 9.62 -6.04 -15.54
N ASP A 35 10.83 -5.58 -15.80
CA ASP A 35 12.05 -5.80 -15.01
C ASP A 35 12.16 -4.88 -13.78
N LYS A 36 11.34 -3.81 -13.72
CA LYS A 36 11.36 -2.84 -12.63
C LYS A 36 10.30 -3.14 -11.59
N THR A 37 10.65 -2.97 -10.32
CA THR A 37 9.67 -3.00 -9.23
C THR A 37 8.99 -1.65 -9.08
N VAL A 38 7.66 -1.62 -9.15
CA VAL A 38 6.86 -0.42 -8.91
C VAL A 38 6.28 -0.50 -7.50
N LEU A 39 6.56 0.51 -6.67
CA LEU A 39 5.96 0.66 -5.34
C LEU A 39 4.92 1.77 -5.37
N VAL A 40 3.67 1.44 -5.06
CA VAL A 40 2.59 2.42 -4.88
C VAL A 40 2.34 2.62 -3.40
N VAL A 41 2.32 3.88 -2.95
CA VAL A 41 2.03 4.28 -1.57
C VAL A 41 0.76 5.11 -1.55
N ASP A 42 -0.26 4.63 -0.85
CA ASP A 42 -1.51 5.35 -0.65
C ASP A 42 -1.50 6.09 0.69
N MET A 43 -1.39 7.42 0.62
CA MET A 43 -1.41 8.31 1.79
C MET A 43 -2.79 8.95 2.01
N CYS A 44 -3.81 8.60 1.21
CA CYS A 44 -5.14 9.16 1.36
C CYS A 44 -5.84 8.49 2.55
N PRO A 45 -6.44 9.25 3.50
CA PRO A 45 -7.23 8.67 4.59
C PRO A 45 -8.54 7.98 4.19
N GLN A 46 -8.85 7.87 2.89
CA GLN A 46 -10.07 7.24 2.38
C GLN A 46 -9.81 5.94 1.60
N ALA A 47 -8.55 5.54 1.41
CA ALA A 47 -8.15 4.28 0.79
C ALA A 47 -8.52 4.19 -0.68
N ASP A 48 -8.89 5.29 -1.34
CA ASP A 48 -9.40 5.23 -2.71
C ASP A 48 -8.43 4.48 -3.65
N LEU A 49 -7.12 4.74 -3.53
CA LEU A 49 -6.11 4.03 -4.32
C LEU A 49 -5.92 2.60 -3.80
N SER A 50 -6.09 2.41 -2.50
CA SER A 50 -6.09 1.10 -1.87
C SER A 50 -7.16 0.17 -2.47
N HIS A 51 -8.41 0.63 -2.53
CA HIS A 51 -9.54 -0.04 -3.15
C HIS A 51 -9.35 -0.24 -4.65
N ALA A 52 -8.96 0.79 -5.40
CA ALA A 52 -8.80 0.71 -6.87
C ALA A 52 -7.89 -0.44 -7.35
N PHE A 53 -6.82 -0.75 -6.61
CA PHE A 53 -5.94 -1.87 -6.95
C PHE A 53 -6.39 -3.24 -6.39
N LEU A 54 -7.12 -3.26 -5.28
CA LEU A 54 -7.60 -4.52 -4.70
C LEU A 54 -8.86 -5.04 -5.40
N GLY A 55 -9.57 -4.17 -6.09
CA GLY A 55 -10.89 -4.46 -6.64
C GLY A 55 -11.97 -3.82 -5.79
N ASP A 56 -13.11 -3.56 -6.44
CA ASP A 56 -14.32 -3.01 -5.82
C ASP A 56 -15.32 -4.13 -5.47
N ASP A 57 -14.87 -5.39 -5.46
CA ASP A 57 -15.66 -6.51 -4.98
C ASP A 57 -15.71 -6.52 -3.45
N GLU A 58 -16.69 -7.25 -2.90
CA GLU A 58 -16.87 -7.36 -1.44
C GLU A 58 -15.59 -7.85 -0.76
N ASP A 59 -14.85 -8.77 -1.40
CA ASP A 59 -13.59 -9.32 -0.88
C ASP A 59 -12.47 -8.26 -0.76
N GLY A 60 -12.31 -7.40 -1.77
CA GLY A 60 -11.31 -6.33 -1.79
C GLY A 60 -11.63 -5.20 -0.82
N HIS A 61 -12.89 -4.78 -0.74
CA HIS A 61 -13.36 -3.78 0.22
C HIS A 61 -13.20 -4.26 1.66
N ASP A 62 -13.59 -5.50 1.93
CA ASP A 62 -13.42 -6.13 3.22
C ASP A 62 -11.95 -6.27 3.59
N TYR A 63 -11.07 -6.57 2.64
CA TYR A 63 -9.64 -6.72 2.91
C TYR A 63 -9.01 -5.44 3.49
N VAL A 64 -9.26 -4.29 2.86
CA VAL A 64 -8.71 -3.00 3.32
C VAL A 64 -9.21 -2.68 4.72
N SER A 65 -10.52 -2.80 4.94
CA SER A 65 -11.16 -2.52 6.23
C SER A 65 -10.65 -3.48 7.33
N GLN A 66 -10.49 -4.76 7.01
CA GLN A 66 -10.05 -5.77 7.95
C GLN A 66 -8.55 -5.64 8.32
N ILE A 67 -7.68 -5.19 7.40
CA ILE A 67 -6.30 -4.86 7.76
C ILE A 67 -6.26 -3.67 8.73
N GLY A 68 -6.94 -2.58 8.40
CA GLY A 68 -6.92 -1.36 9.22
C GLY A 68 -7.49 -1.60 10.63
N SER A 69 -8.51 -2.44 10.74
CA SER A 69 -9.11 -2.84 12.02
C SER A 69 -8.40 -4.01 12.73
N LEU A 70 -7.19 -4.38 12.28
CA LEU A 70 -6.37 -5.49 12.80
C LEU A 70 -6.98 -6.89 12.66
N LYS A 71 -8.19 -7.03 12.12
CA LYS A 71 -8.88 -8.32 11.95
C LYS A 71 -8.13 -9.27 11.03
N LYS A 72 -7.46 -8.73 10.02
CA LYS A 72 -6.69 -9.50 9.05
C LYS A 72 -5.23 -9.12 9.11
N ASP A 73 -4.37 -10.14 9.05
CA ASP A 73 -2.98 -9.94 8.72
C ASP A 73 -2.21 -8.93 9.62
N PRO A 74 -2.38 -8.88 10.96
CA PRO A 74 -1.63 -7.94 11.80
C PRO A 74 -0.15 -8.33 11.89
N MET A 75 0.72 -7.33 11.99
CA MET A 75 2.10 -7.55 12.43
C MET A 75 2.13 -7.65 13.96
N ILE A 76 2.93 -8.58 14.49
CA ILE A 76 3.19 -8.67 15.94
C ILE A 76 4.55 -8.05 16.23
N LEU A 77 4.55 -6.96 17.00
CA LEU A 77 5.73 -6.29 17.50
C LEU A 77 6.01 -6.74 18.94
N ASP A 78 7.26 -7.10 19.21
CA ASP A 78 7.76 -7.51 20.54
C ASP A 78 6.91 -8.60 21.23
N GLY A 79 6.32 -9.49 20.42
CA GLY A 79 5.54 -10.63 20.89
C GLY A 79 4.16 -10.30 21.48
N GLN A 80 3.76 -9.03 21.54
CA GLN A 80 2.50 -8.63 22.19
C GLN A 80 1.69 -7.60 21.41
N GLN A 81 2.34 -6.60 20.80
CA GLN A 81 1.62 -5.49 20.20
C GLN A 81 1.20 -5.83 18.77
N ARG A 82 -0.10 -5.65 18.46
CA ARG A 82 -0.63 -5.82 17.11
C ARG A 82 -0.62 -4.49 16.38
N ILE A 83 0.02 -4.47 15.21
CA ILE A 83 0.14 -3.29 14.35
C ILE A 83 -0.50 -3.58 13.01
N PRO A 84 -1.35 -2.68 12.47
CA PRO A 84 -1.91 -2.88 11.13
C PRO A 84 -0.76 -2.80 10.11
N ARG A 85 -0.76 -3.70 9.12
CA ARG A 85 0.25 -3.69 8.04
C ARG A 85 -0.08 -2.61 7.00
N THR A 86 -0.03 -1.38 7.48
CA THR A 86 -0.47 -0.18 6.76
C THR A 86 0.57 0.93 6.89
N ILE A 87 0.43 2.01 6.13
CA ILE A 87 1.30 3.18 6.25
C ILE A 87 1.13 3.91 7.59
N SER A 88 -0.08 4.03 8.16
CA SER A 88 -0.25 4.58 9.52
C SER A 88 0.37 3.62 10.52
N GLY A 89 0.15 2.31 10.43
CA GLY A 89 0.79 1.37 11.36
C GLY A 89 2.33 1.46 11.33
N TYR A 90 2.91 1.64 10.14
CA TYR A 90 4.35 1.91 10.00
C TYR A 90 4.77 3.25 10.62
N LEU A 91 4.01 4.31 10.35
CA LEU A 91 4.29 5.65 10.88
C LEU A 91 4.13 5.70 12.40
N ASP A 92 3.11 5.06 12.95
CA ASP A 92 2.82 5.00 14.38
C ASP A 92 3.99 4.38 15.15
N ILE A 93 4.57 3.29 14.63
CA ILE A 93 5.81 2.72 15.20
C ILE A 93 6.93 3.75 15.10
N TYR A 94 7.16 4.28 13.90
CA TYR A 94 8.28 5.17 13.63
C TYR A 94 8.24 6.44 14.50
N THR A 95 7.06 7.04 14.69
CA THR A 95 6.89 8.25 15.49
C THR A 95 6.92 7.96 16.98
N SER A 96 6.52 6.76 17.43
CA SER A 96 6.48 6.42 18.85
C SER A 96 7.85 6.05 19.41
N VAL A 97 8.60 5.21 18.69
CA VAL A 97 9.84 4.60 19.21
C VAL A 97 11.00 4.59 18.20
N GLY A 98 10.83 5.23 17.03
CA GLY A 98 11.70 5.00 15.87
C GLY A 98 11.40 3.65 15.22
N LEU A 99 12.03 3.34 14.08
CA LEU A 99 11.96 1.98 13.53
C LEU A 99 12.90 1.07 14.32
N PRO A 100 12.38 0.09 15.09
CA PRO A 100 13.23 -0.83 15.81
C PRO A 100 14.08 -1.68 14.85
N ASN A 101 15.29 -2.05 15.25
CA ASN A 101 16.20 -2.84 14.42
C ASN A 101 15.64 -4.23 14.03
N ASN A 102 14.70 -4.76 14.80
CA ASN A 102 14.01 -6.02 14.54
C ASN A 102 12.79 -5.88 13.59
N VAL A 103 12.42 -4.66 13.19
CA VAL A 103 11.32 -4.40 12.25
C VAL A 103 11.88 -4.18 10.86
N ASP A 104 11.63 -5.14 9.96
CA ASP A 104 11.90 -4.98 8.54
C ASP A 104 10.78 -4.15 7.89
N PRO A 105 11.03 -2.94 7.34
CA PRO A 105 10.01 -2.11 6.70
C PRO A 105 9.27 -2.79 5.54
N ARG A 106 9.87 -3.84 4.97
CA ARG A 106 9.30 -4.64 3.87
C ARG A 106 8.13 -5.51 4.33
N THR A 107 7.95 -5.76 5.62
CA THR A 107 6.80 -6.51 6.17
C THR A 107 5.48 -5.76 5.97
N PHE A 108 5.55 -4.44 5.78
CA PHE A 108 4.41 -3.58 5.43
C PHE A 108 4.13 -3.54 3.93
N LEU A 109 4.94 -4.23 3.11
CA LEU A 109 4.67 -4.35 1.68
C LEU A 109 3.64 -5.43 1.43
N PHE A 110 2.71 -5.11 0.55
CA PHE A 110 1.62 -5.93 0.12
C PHE A 110 1.70 -6.13 -1.39
N ASN A 111 1.71 -7.38 -1.86
CA ASN A 111 1.73 -7.67 -3.28
C ASN A 111 0.30 -7.76 -3.81
N VAL A 112 -0.12 -6.74 -4.56
CA VAL A 112 -1.47 -6.61 -5.10
C VAL A 112 -1.79 -7.67 -6.16
N SER A 113 -0.80 -8.18 -6.88
CA SER A 113 -1.02 -9.23 -7.87
C SER A 113 -1.43 -10.58 -7.26
N LYS A 114 -1.25 -10.76 -5.94
CA LYS A 114 -1.79 -11.92 -5.21
C LYS A 114 -3.32 -11.89 -5.06
N PHE A 115 -3.92 -10.71 -5.15
CA PHE A 115 -5.37 -10.49 -4.98
C PHE A 115 -6.04 -10.25 -6.33
N ASN A 116 -5.40 -9.44 -7.17
CA ASN A 116 -5.88 -9.17 -8.51
C ASN A 116 -4.87 -9.67 -9.55
N ASN A 117 -5.12 -10.88 -10.08
CA ASN A 117 -4.25 -11.53 -11.06
C ASN A 117 -4.24 -10.86 -12.44
N GLN A 118 -5.11 -9.88 -12.67
CA GLN A 118 -5.15 -9.07 -13.89
C GLN A 118 -4.08 -7.96 -13.86
N LEU A 119 -3.51 -7.67 -12.68
CA LEU A 119 -2.47 -6.66 -12.52
C LEU A 119 -1.07 -7.19 -12.86
N PRO A 120 -0.14 -6.31 -13.30
CA PRO A 120 1.26 -6.68 -13.48
C PRO A 120 1.90 -7.21 -12.19
N ARG A 121 2.64 -8.32 -12.28
CA ARG A 121 3.28 -8.98 -11.12
C ARG A 121 4.37 -8.14 -10.44
N ASN A 122 4.92 -7.16 -11.15
CA ASN A 122 5.97 -6.26 -10.68
C ASN A 122 5.43 -5.02 -9.94
N VAL A 123 4.13 -4.95 -9.69
CA VAL A 123 3.52 -3.94 -8.80
C VAL A 123 3.46 -4.49 -7.38
N ASN A 124 4.29 -3.93 -6.51
CA ASN A 124 4.17 -4.07 -5.06
C ASN A 124 3.51 -2.80 -4.51
N LYS A 125 2.77 -2.91 -3.42
CA LYS A 125 2.00 -1.80 -2.85
C LYS A 125 2.21 -1.71 -1.35
N ARG A 126 2.09 -0.51 -0.80
CA ARG A 126 1.79 -0.29 0.63
C ARG A 126 0.30 0.06 0.72
N ILE A 127 -0.47 -0.76 1.43
CA ILE A 127 -1.90 -0.53 1.64
C ILE A 127 -2.06 0.51 2.76
N TYR A 128 -2.86 1.54 2.48
CA TYR A 128 -3.62 2.44 3.35
C TYR A 128 -3.00 3.02 4.64
N LEU A 129 -3.61 4.05 5.24
CA LEU A 129 -3.35 4.47 6.63
C LEU A 129 -3.55 3.29 7.58
#